data_AF-A0A258RJW5-F1
#
_entry.id   AF-A0A258RJW5-F1
#
_cell.length_a   1.000
_cell.length_b   1.000
_cell.length_c   1.000
_cell.angle_alpha   90.00
_cell.angle_beta   90.00
_cell.angle_gamma   90.00
#
_symmetry.space_group_name_H-M   'P 1'
#
loop_
_entity.id
_entity.type
_entity.pdbx_description
1 polymer ?
#
loop_
_entity_poly.entity_id
_entity_poly.type
_entity_poly.pdbx_seq_one_letter_code
_entity_poly.pdbx_strand_id
1 'polypeptide(L)'
;MTQALPGHSAPAVGFEVPLEMLAACHGRVQHQCETLLRLLDHLKSHGADRSAQEAAQAVMRYFDTAARHHHEDEELDLFPALLESMGGSDAVCLRELTESLRGDHRLLERRWASLRERLMQVTEGSAAALEDDDVKGFVQLYEQHIAREEAELLPMAARLLSAVELDRIGLAMRSRRGITALSLHHS
;
A
#
# COMPACT_ATOMS: atom_id res chain seq x y z
N MET A 1 34.55 37.18 -17.63
CA MET A 1 34.58 36.52 -16.30
C MET A 1 33.15 36.55 -15.76
N THR A 2 32.31 35.60 -16.17
CA THR A 2 30.93 35.46 -15.70
C THR A 2 30.88 34.20 -14.85
N GLN A 3 30.90 34.36 -13.53
CA GLN A 3 30.72 33.27 -12.58
C GLN A 3 29.24 32.87 -12.56
N ALA A 4 28.96 31.66 -13.02
CA ALA A 4 27.66 31.02 -12.89
C ALA A 4 27.43 30.63 -11.42
N LEU A 5 26.25 30.97 -10.89
CA LEU A 5 25.81 30.53 -9.56
C LEU A 5 25.55 29.02 -9.57
N PRO A 6 25.94 28.28 -8.52
CA PRO A 6 25.66 26.86 -8.42
C PRO A 6 24.16 26.60 -8.25
N GLY A 7 23.62 25.79 -9.16
CA GLY A 7 22.28 25.25 -9.08
C GLY A 7 22.11 24.45 -7.80
N HIS A 8 21.13 24.85 -7.00
CA HIS A 8 20.58 23.99 -5.97
C HIS A 8 19.74 22.94 -6.70
N SER A 9 20.34 21.80 -6.97
CA SER A 9 19.57 20.61 -7.31
C SER A 9 18.66 20.32 -6.12
N ALA A 10 17.36 20.58 -6.29
CA ALA A 10 16.35 19.94 -5.45
C ALA A 10 16.62 18.42 -5.50
N PRO A 11 16.61 17.70 -4.37
CA PRO A 11 16.70 16.26 -4.43
C PRO A 11 15.52 15.79 -5.29
N ALA A 12 15.84 15.12 -6.40
CA ALA A 12 14.86 14.34 -7.11
C ALA A 12 14.26 13.40 -6.06
N VAL A 13 12.95 13.45 -5.86
CA VAL A 13 12.21 12.42 -5.13
C VAL A 13 12.35 11.15 -5.97
N GLY A 14 13.48 10.49 -5.80
CA GLY A 14 13.86 9.27 -6.47
C GLY A 14 13.32 8.11 -5.66
N PHE A 15 13.02 7.02 -6.34
CA PHE A 15 12.66 5.73 -5.78
C PHE A 15 13.85 5.07 -5.02
N GLU A 16 14.62 5.85 -4.24
CA GLU A 16 15.88 5.48 -3.60
C GLU A 16 15.73 5.10 -2.12
N VAL A 17 14.51 5.03 -1.58
CA VAL A 17 14.28 4.40 -0.27
C VAL A 17 13.02 3.53 -0.33
N PRO A 18 13.13 2.18 -0.39
CA PRO A 18 11.95 1.29 -0.50
C PRO A 18 10.93 1.50 0.62
N LEU A 19 11.39 1.88 1.81
CA LEU A 19 10.54 2.19 2.95
C LEU A 19 9.69 3.45 2.74
N GLU A 20 10.21 4.47 2.06
CA GLU A 20 9.43 5.67 1.69
C GLU A 20 8.37 5.34 0.65
N MET A 21 8.66 4.41 -0.26
CA MET A 21 7.69 3.94 -1.24
C MET A 21 6.53 3.17 -0.59
N LEU A 22 6.82 2.34 0.43
CA LEU A 22 5.81 1.67 1.26
C LEU A 22 4.95 2.70 2.02
N ALA A 23 5.58 3.65 2.72
CA ALA A 23 4.87 4.73 3.41
C ALA A 23 3.99 5.57 2.46
N ALA A 24 4.48 5.87 1.25
CA ALA A 24 3.67 6.55 0.23
C ALA A 24 2.50 5.68 -0.27
N CYS A 25 2.64 4.36 -0.24
CA CYS A 25 1.54 3.42 -0.50
C CYS A 25 0.46 3.52 0.57
N HIS A 26 0.84 3.65 1.86
CA HIS A 26 -0.13 3.82 2.95
C HIS A 26 -1.02 5.05 2.75
N GLY A 27 -0.42 6.19 2.40
CA GLY A 27 -1.20 7.41 2.11
C GLY A 27 -2.19 7.22 0.95
N ARG A 28 -1.83 6.43 -0.07
CA ARG A 28 -2.76 6.08 -1.15
C ARG A 28 -3.86 5.12 -0.69
N VAL A 29 -3.55 4.15 0.16
CA VAL A 29 -4.56 3.25 0.77
C VAL A 29 -5.56 4.08 1.58
N GLN A 30 -5.09 4.96 2.45
CA GLN A 30 -5.92 5.85 3.27
C GLN A 30 -6.87 6.69 2.40
N HIS A 31 -6.36 7.28 1.29
CA HIS A 31 -7.20 8.04 0.37
C HIS A 31 -8.32 7.20 -0.29
N GLN A 32 -8.05 5.92 -0.59
CA GLN A 32 -9.08 5.02 -1.12
C GLN A 32 -10.09 4.62 -0.04
N CYS A 33 -9.65 4.44 1.21
CA CYS A 33 -10.54 4.25 2.36
C CYS A 33 -11.47 5.46 2.57
N GLU A 34 -10.96 6.68 2.49
CA GLU A 34 -11.79 7.90 2.52
C GLU A 34 -12.80 7.95 1.36
N THR A 35 -12.38 7.51 0.18
CA THR A 35 -13.26 7.44 -1.00
C THR A 35 -14.37 6.42 -0.81
N LEU A 36 -14.09 5.26 -0.21
CA LEU A 36 -15.09 4.27 0.17
C LEU A 36 -16.12 4.84 1.17
N LEU A 37 -15.67 5.57 2.20
CA LEU A 37 -16.57 6.21 3.16
C LEU A 37 -17.47 7.26 2.50
N ARG A 38 -16.91 8.10 1.63
CA ARG A 38 -17.71 9.09 0.88
C ARG A 38 -18.69 8.43 -0.09
N LEU A 39 -18.30 7.34 -0.72
CA LEU A 39 -19.17 6.57 -1.62
C LEU A 39 -20.38 6.01 -0.85
N LEU A 40 -20.16 5.48 0.35
CA LEU A 40 -21.22 4.98 1.23
C LEU A 40 -22.31 6.04 1.48
N ASP A 41 -21.90 7.27 1.83
CA ASP A 41 -22.83 8.37 2.08
C ASP A 41 -23.49 8.89 0.78
N HIS A 42 -22.73 8.90 -0.32
CA HIS A 42 -23.25 9.33 -1.62
C HIS A 42 -24.35 8.41 -2.13
N LEU A 43 -24.18 7.09 -1.99
CA LEU A 43 -25.17 6.10 -2.43
C LEU A 43 -26.51 6.25 -1.71
N LYS A 44 -26.52 6.64 -0.43
CA LYS A 44 -27.75 6.89 0.34
C LYS A 44 -28.56 8.06 -0.22
N SER A 45 -27.87 9.06 -0.77
CA SER A 45 -28.50 10.32 -1.21
C SER A 45 -28.79 10.36 -2.70
N HIS A 46 -27.94 9.74 -3.53
CA HIS A 46 -27.96 9.87 -4.98
C HIS A 46 -28.10 8.53 -5.72
N GLY A 47 -28.03 7.41 -5.00
CA GLY A 47 -27.99 6.08 -5.61
C GLY A 47 -26.70 5.85 -6.41
N ALA A 48 -26.69 4.79 -7.22
CA ALA A 48 -25.55 4.41 -8.06
C ALA A 48 -25.48 5.24 -9.36
N ASP A 49 -25.43 6.56 -9.22
CA ASP A 49 -25.22 7.49 -10.33
C ASP A 49 -23.82 7.34 -10.94
N ARG A 50 -23.52 8.13 -11.98
CA ARG A 50 -22.25 8.03 -12.69
C ARG A 50 -21.05 8.36 -11.79
N SER A 51 -21.20 9.29 -10.84
CA SER A 51 -20.13 9.61 -9.88
C SER A 51 -19.84 8.42 -8.95
N ALA A 52 -20.89 7.75 -8.48
CA ALA A 52 -20.76 6.54 -7.65
C ALA A 52 -20.08 5.40 -8.42
N GLN A 53 -20.47 5.20 -9.68
CA GLN A 53 -19.90 4.18 -10.57
C GLN A 53 -18.40 4.42 -10.80
N GLU A 54 -17.99 5.64 -11.12
CA GLU A 54 -16.59 6.01 -11.35
C GLU A 54 -15.75 5.84 -10.09
N ALA A 55 -16.27 6.26 -8.92
CA ALA A 55 -15.61 6.08 -7.64
C ALA A 55 -15.42 4.59 -7.29
N ALA A 56 -16.46 3.78 -7.44
CA ALA A 56 -16.40 2.33 -7.22
C ALA A 56 -15.37 1.66 -8.13
N GLN A 57 -15.34 2.01 -9.42
CA GLN A 57 -14.34 1.49 -10.36
C GLN A 57 -12.91 1.90 -9.98
N ALA A 58 -12.70 3.14 -9.53
CA ALA A 58 -11.38 3.62 -9.12
C ALA A 58 -10.86 2.87 -7.88
N VAL A 59 -11.72 2.72 -6.86
CA VAL A 59 -11.41 1.95 -5.66
C VAL A 59 -11.11 0.49 -6.01
N MET A 60 -11.94 -0.13 -6.86
CA MET A 60 -11.73 -1.52 -7.30
C MET A 60 -10.38 -1.71 -7.99
N ARG A 61 -10.04 -0.84 -8.94
CA ARG A 61 -8.74 -0.92 -9.64
C ARG A 61 -7.56 -0.83 -8.66
N TYR A 62 -7.66 0.03 -7.65
CA TYR A 62 -6.59 0.21 -6.68
C TYR A 62 -6.37 -1.04 -5.82
N PHE A 63 -7.44 -1.53 -5.17
CA PHE A 63 -7.31 -2.68 -4.26
C PHE A 63 -7.08 -4.01 -4.99
N ASP A 64 -7.53 -4.15 -6.25
CA ASP A 64 -7.26 -5.33 -7.08
C ASP A 64 -5.77 -5.42 -7.51
N THR A 65 -5.01 -4.32 -7.44
CA THR A 65 -3.63 -4.28 -7.95
C THR A 65 -2.63 -3.69 -6.95
N ALA A 66 -2.69 -2.39 -6.71
CA ALA A 66 -1.69 -1.67 -5.93
C ALA A 66 -1.61 -2.14 -4.47
N ALA A 67 -2.76 -2.40 -3.82
CA ALA A 67 -2.79 -2.92 -2.46
C ALA A 67 -2.23 -4.35 -2.37
N ARG A 68 -2.56 -5.20 -3.37
CA ARG A 68 -1.97 -6.54 -3.47
C ARG A 68 -0.45 -6.47 -3.63
N HIS A 69 0.05 -5.62 -4.53
CA HIS A 69 1.49 -5.45 -4.71
C HIS A 69 2.20 -4.95 -3.45
N HIS A 70 1.54 -4.10 -2.66
CA HIS A 70 2.06 -3.62 -1.38
C HIS A 70 2.24 -4.77 -0.38
N HIS A 71 1.19 -5.57 -0.12
CA HIS A 71 1.32 -6.72 0.77
C HIS A 71 2.37 -7.72 0.25
N GLU A 72 2.48 -7.91 -1.08
CA GLU A 72 3.51 -8.81 -1.62
C GLU A 72 4.93 -8.24 -1.46
N ASP A 73 5.13 -6.92 -1.53
CA ASP A 73 6.43 -6.28 -1.26
C ASP A 73 6.86 -6.54 0.19
N GLU A 74 5.91 -6.52 1.13
CA GLU A 74 6.19 -6.87 2.52
C GLU A 74 6.46 -8.35 2.72
N GLU A 75 5.56 -9.20 2.22
CA GLU A 75 5.56 -10.62 2.52
C GLU A 75 6.66 -11.40 1.81
N LEU A 76 7.06 -10.99 0.61
CA LEU A 76 8.05 -11.68 -0.21
C LEU A 76 9.46 -11.09 -0.05
N ASP A 77 9.57 -9.81 0.31
CA ASP A 77 10.85 -9.10 0.31
C ASP A 77 11.21 -8.53 1.69
N LEU A 78 10.37 -7.68 2.28
CA LEU A 78 10.70 -6.98 3.53
C LEU A 78 10.74 -7.91 4.75
N PHE A 79 9.68 -8.70 4.99
CA PHE A 79 9.59 -9.58 6.16
C PHE A 79 10.72 -10.63 6.17
N PRO A 80 11.02 -11.33 5.06
CA PRO A 80 12.15 -12.26 5.03
C PRO A 80 13.49 -11.59 5.34
N ALA A 81 13.75 -10.42 4.74
CA ALA A 81 15.00 -9.68 4.99
C ALA A 81 15.15 -9.29 6.47
N LEU A 82 14.06 -8.80 7.08
CA LEU A 82 14.03 -8.49 8.51
C LEU A 82 14.34 -9.73 9.36
N LEU A 83 13.71 -10.87 9.06
CA LEU A 83 13.89 -12.11 9.82
C LEU A 83 15.32 -12.67 9.70
N GLU A 84 15.95 -12.53 8.52
CA GLU A 84 17.33 -12.94 8.27
C GLU A 84 18.35 -12.02 8.98
N SER A 85 18.03 -10.74 9.14
CA SER A 85 18.92 -9.76 9.80
C SER A 85 19.08 -9.99 11.31
N MET A 86 18.21 -10.78 11.94
CA MET A 86 18.15 -10.93 13.40
C MET A 86 18.56 -12.31 13.92
N GLY A 87 19.43 -12.33 14.93
CA GLY A 87 19.71 -13.50 15.77
C GLY A 87 19.25 -13.30 17.22
N GLY A 88 18.87 -14.37 17.91
CA GLY A 88 18.52 -14.34 19.34
C GLY A 88 17.06 -14.01 19.67
N SER A 89 16.81 -13.48 20.87
CA SER A 89 15.47 -13.23 21.43
C SER A 89 14.62 -12.25 20.63
N ASP A 90 15.26 -11.23 20.03
CA ASP A 90 14.59 -10.21 19.24
C ASP A 90 13.98 -10.81 17.96
N ALA A 91 14.49 -11.97 17.51
CA ALA A 91 13.91 -12.69 16.40
C ALA A 91 12.53 -13.29 16.72
N VAL A 92 12.19 -13.50 18.00
CA VAL A 92 10.84 -13.98 18.41
C VAL A 92 9.82 -12.86 18.26
N CYS A 93 10.10 -11.69 18.83
CA CYS A 93 9.20 -10.53 18.75
C CYS A 93 8.96 -10.11 17.28
N LEU A 94 10.01 -10.12 16.46
CA LEU A 94 9.88 -9.84 15.03
C LEU A 94 9.04 -10.90 14.30
N ARG A 95 9.20 -12.19 14.61
CA ARG A 95 8.34 -13.24 14.05
C ARG A 95 6.88 -13.02 14.40
N GLU A 96 6.57 -12.70 15.65
CA GLU A 96 5.21 -12.41 16.10
C GLU A 96 4.62 -11.18 15.40
N LEU A 97 5.41 -10.12 15.22
CA LEU A 97 5.00 -8.93 14.46
C LEU A 97 4.67 -9.30 13.01
N THR A 98 5.58 -9.94 12.29
CA THR A 98 5.38 -10.30 10.87
C THR A 98 4.23 -11.28 10.67
N GLU A 99 4.05 -12.26 11.56
CA GLU A 99 2.92 -13.19 11.50
C GLU A 99 1.59 -12.47 11.74
N SER A 100 1.55 -11.54 12.68
CA SER A 100 0.33 -10.76 12.92
C SER A 100 -0.03 -9.87 11.73
N LEU A 101 0.94 -9.22 11.10
CA LEU A 101 0.71 -8.39 9.90
C LEU A 101 0.23 -9.24 8.71
N ARG A 102 0.80 -10.43 8.50
CA ARG A 102 0.27 -11.41 7.54
C ARG A 102 -1.17 -11.80 7.88
N GLY A 103 -1.49 -12.00 9.16
CA GLY A 103 -2.85 -12.23 9.63
C GLY A 103 -3.82 -11.12 9.21
N ASP A 104 -3.40 -9.86 9.36
CA ASP A 104 -4.15 -8.68 8.92
C ASP A 104 -4.32 -8.67 7.40
N HIS A 105 -3.26 -8.92 6.61
CA HIS A 105 -3.35 -9.02 5.14
C HIS A 105 -4.40 -10.03 4.70
N ARG A 106 -4.38 -11.23 5.29
CA ARG A 106 -5.37 -12.28 4.96
C ARG A 106 -6.79 -11.87 5.34
N LEU A 107 -6.97 -11.11 6.42
CA LEU A 107 -8.28 -10.60 6.80
C LEU A 107 -8.76 -9.47 5.86
N LEU A 108 -7.86 -8.57 5.48
CA LEU A 108 -8.09 -7.51 4.50
C LEU A 108 -8.48 -8.10 3.13
N GLU A 109 -7.78 -9.12 2.65
CA GLU A 109 -8.12 -9.83 1.41
C GLU A 109 -9.55 -10.40 1.45
N ARG A 110 -9.93 -11.05 2.56
CA ARG A 110 -11.29 -11.63 2.71
C ARG A 110 -12.36 -10.54 2.72
N ARG A 111 -12.16 -9.47 3.49
CA ARG A 111 -13.09 -8.33 3.54
C ARG A 111 -13.19 -7.64 2.19
N TRP A 112 -12.06 -7.47 1.50
CA TRP A 112 -12.03 -6.90 0.16
C TRP A 112 -12.81 -7.74 -0.84
N ALA A 113 -12.66 -9.07 -0.83
CA ALA A 113 -13.42 -9.95 -1.74
C ALA A 113 -14.94 -9.73 -1.60
N SER A 114 -15.45 -9.65 -0.37
CA SER A 114 -16.88 -9.37 -0.12
C SER A 114 -17.30 -7.96 -0.55
N LEU A 115 -16.50 -6.93 -0.23
CA LEU A 115 -16.80 -5.55 -0.63
C LEU A 115 -16.77 -5.38 -2.16
N ARG A 116 -15.82 -6.03 -2.83
CA ARG A 116 -15.63 -5.96 -4.28
C ARG A 116 -16.86 -6.45 -5.03
N GLU A 117 -17.51 -7.52 -4.58
CA GLU A 117 -18.76 -8.01 -5.17
C GLU A 117 -19.88 -6.97 -5.11
N ARG A 118 -19.98 -6.22 -4.00
CA ARG A 118 -20.95 -5.13 -3.84
C ARG A 118 -20.60 -3.92 -4.71
N LEU A 119 -19.33 -3.54 -4.75
CA LEU A 119 -18.86 -2.45 -5.60
C LEU A 119 -19.11 -2.72 -7.08
N MET A 120 -18.97 -3.97 -7.53
CA MET A 120 -19.30 -4.36 -8.90
C MET A 120 -20.77 -4.05 -9.25
N GLN A 121 -21.71 -4.30 -8.35
CA GLN A 121 -23.12 -3.95 -8.54
C GLN A 121 -23.31 -2.43 -8.63
N VAL A 122 -22.58 -1.65 -7.82
CA VAL A 122 -22.56 -0.19 -7.92
C VAL A 122 -22.06 0.25 -9.29
N THR A 123 -21.01 -0.38 -9.83
CA THR A 123 -20.51 -0.05 -11.18
C THR A 123 -21.51 -0.33 -12.31
N GLU A 124 -22.45 -1.25 -12.07
CA GLU A 124 -23.54 -1.60 -13.00
C GLU A 124 -24.78 -0.71 -12.84
N GLY A 125 -24.73 0.30 -11.95
CA GLY A 125 -25.84 1.22 -11.68
C GLY A 125 -26.89 0.65 -10.73
N SER A 126 -26.61 -0.50 -10.09
CA SER A 126 -27.45 -1.02 -9.02
C SER A 126 -27.10 -0.30 -7.72
N ALA A 127 -28.11 0.29 -7.07
CA ALA A 127 -27.98 0.82 -5.71
C ALA A 127 -27.95 -0.32 -4.68
N ALA A 128 -27.07 -1.30 -4.89
CA ALA A 128 -26.79 -2.34 -3.92
C ALA A 128 -26.36 -1.67 -2.61
N ALA A 129 -26.95 -2.11 -1.51
CA ALA A 129 -26.56 -1.64 -0.20
C ALA A 129 -25.12 -2.10 0.06
N LEU A 130 -24.19 -1.14 0.05
CA LEU A 130 -22.94 -1.29 0.78
C LEU A 130 -23.32 -1.19 2.25
N GLU A 131 -23.13 -2.28 2.99
CA GLU A 131 -23.39 -2.29 4.43
C GLU A 131 -22.39 -1.39 5.14
N ASP A 132 -22.90 -0.45 5.94
CA ASP A 132 -22.10 0.53 6.68
C ASP A 132 -20.99 -0.15 7.49
N ASP A 133 -21.31 -1.27 8.14
CA ASP A 133 -20.40 -2.00 9.04
C ASP A 133 -19.28 -2.71 8.27
N ASP A 134 -19.54 -3.18 7.04
CA ASP A 134 -18.53 -3.83 6.21
C ASP A 134 -17.48 -2.82 5.74
N VAL A 135 -17.93 -1.65 5.26
CA VAL A 135 -17.05 -0.57 4.82
C VAL A 135 -16.25 -0.03 6.00
N LYS A 136 -16.91 0.32 7.10
CA LYS A 136 -16.24 0.87 8.30
C LYS A 136 -15.25 -0.14 8.89
N GLY A 137 -15.62 -1.41 8.96
CA GLY A 137 -14.74 -2.46 9.46
C GLY A 137 -13.51 -2.71 8.58
N PHE A 138 -13.62 -2.57 7.26
CA PHE A 138 -12.48 -2.64 6.35
C PHE A 138 -11.54 -1.44 6.48
N VAL A 139 -12.11 -0.22 6.54
CA VAL A 139 -11.34 1.02 6.74
C VAL A 139 -10.58 0.98 8.06
N GLN A 140 -11.27 0.65 9.16
CA GLN A 140 -10.66 0.58 10.48
C GLN A 140 -9.53 -0.45 10.55
N LEU A 141 -9.68 -1.60 9.86
CA LEU A 141 -8.62 -2.60 9.80
C LEU A 141 -7.38 -2.08 9.08
N TYR A 142 -7.53 -1.38 7.95
CA TYR A 142 -6.40 -0.74 7.27
C TYR A 142 -5.75 0.34 8.12
N GLU A 143 -6.53 1.17 8.82
CA GLU A 143 -6.00 2.20 9.71
C GLU A 143 -5.13 1.61 10.82
N GLN A 144 -5.60 0.53 11.47
CA GLN A 144 -4.85 -0.18 12.51
C GLN A 144 -3.58 -0.84 11.97
N HIS A 145 -3.71 -1.49 10.81
CA HIS A 145 -2.62 -2.17 10.13
C HIS A 145 -1.51 -1.19 9.74
N ILE A 146 -1.85 -0.12 9.02
CA ILE A 146 -0.90 0.95 8.62
C ILE A 146 -0.26 1.59 9.85
N ALA A 147 -1.04 1.91 10.88
CA ALA A 147 -0.50 2.53 12.09
C ALA A 147 0.57 1.66 12.75
N ARG A 148 0.39 0.34 12.74
CA ARG A 148 1.38 -0.60 13.28
C ARG A 148 2.62 -0.68 12.41
N GLU A 149 2.47 -0.70 11.10
CA GLU A 149 3.61 -0.72 10.18
C GLU A 149 4.46 0.54 10.29
N GLU A 150 3.83 1.71 10.35
CA GLU A 150 4.54 2.98 10.49
C GLU A 150 5.18 3.17 11.87
N ALA A 151 4.53 2.70 12.93
CA ALA A 151 5.04 2.85 14.30
C ALA A 151 6.13 1.83 14.66
N GLU A 152 6.07 0.61 14.11
CA GLU A 152 6.91 -0.51 14.54
C GLU A 152 7.77 -1.07 13.38
N LEU A 153 7.14 -1.50 12.29
CA LEU A 153 7.80 -2.25 11.22
C LEU A 153 8.82 -1.40 10.45
N LEU A 154 8.40 -0.25 9.90
CA LEU A 154 9.25 0.58 9.05
C LEU A 154 10.45 1.18 9.82
N PRO A 155 10.28 1.72 11.06
CA PRO A 155 11.42 2.14 11.86
C PRO A 155 12.39 1.01 12.18
N MET A 156 11.87 -0.21 12.40
CA MET A 156 12.70 -1.38 12.65
C MET A 156 13.49 -1.78 11.40
N ALA A 157 12.85 -1.80 10.23
CA ALA A 157 13.51 -2.04 8.95
C ALA A 157 14.62 -1.02 8.65
N ALA A 158 14.36 0.26 8.88
CA ALA A 158 15.36 1.32 8.70
C ALA A 158 16.58 1.16 9.61
N ARG A 159 16.41 0.56 10.80
CA ARG A 159 17.50 0.33 11.76
C ARG A 159 18.28 -0.95 11.47
N LEU A 160 17.61 -2.01 11.01
CA LEU A 160 18.18 -3.35 10.91
C LEU A 160 18.73 -3.69 9.53
N LEU A 161 18.12 -3.17 8.47
CA LEU A 161 18.50 -3.52 7.10
C LEU A 161 19.64 -2.64 6.62
N SER A 162 20.64 -3.29 6.02
CA SER A 162 21.73 -2.62 5.31
C SER A 162 21.24 -1.97 4.02
N ALA A 163 22.04 -1.03 3.48
CA ALA A 163 21.77 -0.41 2.19
C ALA A 163 21.64 -1.45 1.05
N VAL A 164 22.43 -2.53 1.09
CA VAL A 164 22.39 -3.60 0.09
C VAL A 164 21.07 -4.36 0.13
N GLU A 165 20.53 -4.62 1.33
CA GLU A 165 19.23 -5.28 1.48
C GLU A 165 18.09 -4.38 1.02
N LEU A 166 18.13 -3.09 1.37
CA LEU A 166 17.16 -2.11 0.92
C LEU A 166 17.17 -1.94 -0.61
N ASP A 167 18.35 -1.90 -1.25
CA ASP A 167 18.47 -1.86 -2.70
C ASP A 167 17.85 -3.09 -3.38
N ARG A 168 18.08 -4.28 -2.80
CA ARG A 168 17.50 -5.54 -3.29
C ARG A 168 15.96 -5.50 -3.22
N ILE A 169 15.41 -5.07 -2.08
CA ILE A 169 13.96 -4.92 -1.89
C ILE A 169 13.41 -3.91 -2.90
N GLY A 170 14.03 -2.73 -3.03
CA GLY A 170 13.59 -1.69 -3.96
C GLY A 170 13.59 -2.16 -5.42
N LEU A 171 14.55 -2.99 -5.83
CA LEU A 171 14.56 -3.61 -7.15
C LEU A 171 13.39 -4.59 -7.35
N ALA A 172 13.10 -5.44 -6.36
CA ALA A 172 11.97 -6.37 -6.42
C ALA A 172 10.63 -5.61 -6.53
N MET A 173 10.43 -4.56 -5.72
CA MET A 173 9.25 -3.70 -5.75
C MET A 173 9.02 -3.05 -7.11
N ARG A 174 10.09 -2.57 -7.76
CA ARG A 174 10.02 -1.99 -9.12
C ARG A 174 9.68 -3.05 -10.16
N SER A 175 10.31 -4.22 -10.08
CA SER A 175 10.05 -5.35 -10.98
C SER A 175 8.59 -5.80 -10.94
N ARG A 176 8.00 -5.89 -9.74
CA ARG A 176 6.56 -6.21 -9.54
C ARG A 176 5.62 -5.25 -10.26
N ARG A 177 6.08 -4.02 -10.49
CA ARG A 177 5.34 -2.95 -11.18
C ARG A 177 5.71 -2.82 -12.67
N GLY A 178 6.50 -3.76 -13.20
CA GLY A 178 6.97 -3.74 -14.59
C GLY A 178 7.98 -2.63 -14.89
N ILE A 179 8.54 -1.99 -13.86
CA ILE A 179 9.55 -0.95 -14.00
C ILE A 179 10.91 -1.64 -14.00
N THR A 180 11.27 -2.23 -15.14
CA THR A 180 12.66 -2.64 -15.40
C THR A 180 13.45 -1.38 -15.73
N ALA A 181 14.65 -1.23 -15.18
CA ALA A 181 15.55 -0.15 -15.57
C ALA A 181 15.71 -0.17 -17.10
N LEU A 182 15.03 0.74 -17.79
CA LEU A 182 15.15 0.92 -19.23
C LEU A 182 16.62 1.26 -19.49
N SER A 183 17.24 0.43 -20.34
CA SER A 183 18.59 0.58 -20.85
C SER A 183 18.95 2.06 -21.05
N LEU A 184 20.04 2.48 -20.41
CA LEU A 184 20.80 3.66 -20.81
C LEU A 184 21.37 3.40 -22.21
N HIS A 185 20.55 3.58 -23.25
CA HIS A 185 21.06 3.77 -24.61
C HIS A 185 21.60 5.19 -24.67
N HIS A 186 22.88 5.34 -24.38
CA HIS A 186 23.67 6.45 -24.91
C HIS A 186 23.54 6.41 -26.44
N SER A 187 23.04 7.51 -27.01
CA SER A 187 23.31 7.88 -28.41
C SER A 187 24.52 8.80 -28.44
#